data_AF-A0A3G6MWW9-F1
#
_entry.id   AF-A0A3G6MWW9-F1
#
_cell.length_a   1.000
_cell.length_b   1.000
_cell.length_c   1.000
_cell.angle_alpha   90.00
_cell.angle_beta   90.00
_cell.angle_gamma   90.00
#
_symmetry.space_group_name_H-M   'P 1'
#
loop_
_entity.id
_entity.type
_entity.pdbx_description
1 polymer ?
#
loop_
_entity_poly.entity_id
_entity_poly.type
_entity_poly.pdbx_seq_one_letter_code
_entity_poly.pdbx_strand_id
1 'polypeptide(L)'
;MKNLKILLFLLIPTFFYTQKIRVFVLAGQSNMNGFGYNKDLPNDLKTVKDVYIFQGNSVPDGEKNGGTGKWDVLKAGNGTGFKTDGKTNTLSDRFGLEITFAKRMKELFPNDKIALIKYAREGTSIDSLATGSFGC
;
A
#
# COMPACT_ATOMS: atom_id res chain seq x y z
N MET A 1 43.65 -7.93 -26.43
CA MET A 1 42.20 -8.29 -26.46
C MET A 1 41.78 -9.34 -25.42
N LYS A 2 42.60 -10.35 -25.07
CA LYS A 2 42.25 -11.39 -24.08
C LYS A 2 42.07 -10.86 -22.65
N ASN A 3 42.92 -9.91 -22.23
CA ASN A 3 42.87 -9.31 -20.88
C ASN A 3 41.67 -8.37 -20.68
N LEU A 4 41.16 -7.75 -21.76
CA LEU A 4 39.97 -6.90 -21.72
C LEU A 4 38.69 -7.71 -21.45
N LYS A 5 38.62 -8.94 -21.99
CA LYS A 5 37.49 -9.87 -21.73
C LYS A 5 37.45 -10.36 -20.28
N ILE A 6 38.62 -10.55 -19.66
CA ILE A 6 38.75 -10.94 -18.25
C ILE A 6 38.31 -9.80 -17.32
N LEU A 7 38.71 -8.56 -17.65
CA LEU A 7 38.28 -7.36 -16.91
C LEU A 7 36.75 -7.17 -17.00
N LEU A 8 36.16 -7.42 -18.18
CA LEU A 8 34.71 -7.34 -18.37
C LEU A 8 33.95 -8.39 -17.54
N PHE A 9 34.51 -9.60 -17.39
CA PHE A 9 33.93 -10.67 -16.57
C PHE A 9 34.00 -10.39 -15.06
N LEU A 10 35.03 -9.68 -14.60
CA LEU A 10 35.19 -9.26 -13.19
C LEU A 10 34.20 -8.16 -12.77
N LEU A 11 33.63 -7.43 -13.73
CA LEU A 11 32.62 -6.39 -13.48
C LEU A 11 31.18 -6.92 -13.48
N ILE A 12 30.93 -8.16 -13.92
CA ILE A 12 29.59 -8.75 -13.93
C ILE A 12 28.96 -8.83 -12.53
N PRO A 13 29.68 -9.17 -11.44
CA PRO A 13 29.11 -9.24 -10.10
C PRO A 13 28.65 -7.88 -9.55
N THR A 14 29.22 -6.77 -10.02
CA THR A 14 28.83 -5.43 -9.54
C THR A 14 27.50 -4.93 -10.12
N PHE A 15 26.97 -5.63 -11.14
CA PHE A 15 25.66 -5.32 -11.73
C PHE A 15 24.48 -6.00 -11.03
N PHE A 16 24.72 -6.97 -10.13
CA PHE A 16 23.64 -7.60 -9.36
C PHE A 16 23.32 -6.77 -8.11
N TYR A 17 22.73 -5.59 -8.33
CA TYR A 17 22.08 -4.85 -7.24
C TYR A 17 20.76 -5.54 -6.87
N THR A 18 20.73 -6.22 -5.73
CA THR A 18 19.47 -6.76 -5.18
C THR A 18 18.66 -5.61 -4.57
N GLN A 19 17.55 -5.26 -5.22
CA GLN A 19 16.64 -4.25 -4.68
C GLN A 19 15.75 -4.92 -3.63
N LYS A 20 16.01 -4.63 -2.36
CA LYS A 20 15.13 -5.05 -1.27
C LYS A 20 13.80 -4.29 -1.32
N ILE A 21 12.70 -5.04 -1.19
CA ILE A 21 11.34 -4.50 -1.06
C ILE A 21 10.80 -4.93 0.31
N ARG A 22 10.35 -3.97 1.11
CA ARG A 22 9.63 -4.23 2.35
C ARG A 22 8.14 -4.12 2.11
N VAL A 23 7.44 -5.22 2.33
CA VAL A 23 5.99 -5.30 2.20
C VAL A 23 5.37 -5.21 3.58
N PHE A 24 4.43 -4.29 3.77
CA PHE A 24 3.67 -4.14 5.00
C PHE A 24 2.20 -4.40 4.74
N VAL A 25 1.57 -5.19 5.61
CA VAL A 25 0.13 -5.42 5.59
C VAL A 25 -0.54 -4.44 6.54
N LEU A 26 -1.47 -3.65 6.02
CA LEU A 26 -2.28 -2.67 6.74
C LEU A 26 -3.71 -3.22 6.83
N ALA A 27 -4.05 -3.79 7.98
CA ALA A 27 -5.34 -4.43 8.23
C ALA A 27 -6.03 -3.89 9.48
N GLY A 28 -7.36 -4.01 9.53
CA GLY A 28 -8.16 -3.57 10.66
C GLY A 28 -9.51 -2.98 10.23
N GLN A 29 -10.00 -2.04 11.03
CA GLN A 29 -11.32 -1.44 10.83
C GLN A 29 -11.26 0.01 10.30
N SER A 30 -12.28 0.83 10.61
CA SER A 30 -12.45 2.21 10.16
C SER A 30 -11.20 3.10 10.27
N ASN A 31 -10.49 3.09 11.40
CA ASN A 31 -9.31 3.94 11.57
C ASN A 31 -8.10 3.49 10.72
N MET A 32 -8.02 2.20 10.36
CA MET A 32 -7.04 1.72 9.38
C MET A 32 -7.52 2.05 7.96
N ASN A 33 -8.82 1.88 7.67
CA ASN A 33 -9.37 2.22 6.36
C ASN A 33 -9.17 3.71 6.06
N GLY A 34 -9.39 4.58 7.05
CA GLY A 34 -9.03 5.99 6.98
C GLY A 34 -10.22 6.90 6.68
N PHE A 35 -10.50 7.80 7.61
CA PHE A 35 -11.61 8.77 7.54
C PHE A 35 -11.14 10.23 7.45
N GLY A 36 -9.82 10.48 7.46
CA GLY A 36 -9.28 11.82 7.32
C GLY A 36 -9.63 12.39 5.94
N TYR A 37 -9.98 13.67 5.85
CA TYR A 37 -10.30 14.29 4.57
C TYR A 37 -9.04 14.76 3.82
N ASN A 38 -8.93 14.46 2.54
CA ASN A 38 -7.80 14.87 1.70
C ASN A 38 -7.60 16.40 1.64
N LYS A 39 -8.66 17.19 1.85
CA LYS A 39 -8.58 18.66 1.93
C LYS A 39 -7.81 19.15 3.15
N ASP A 40 -7.80 18.36 4.23
CA ASP A 40 -7.14 18.70 5.50
C ASP A 40 -5.72 18.10 5.56
N LEU A 41 -5.32 17.35 4.52
CA LEU A 41 -3.98 16.76 4.39
C LEU A 41 -2.98 17.80 3.85
N PRO A 42 -1.84 18.03 4.53
CA PRO A 42 -0.76 18.86 4.02
C PRO A 42 -0.32 18.46 2.61
N ASN A 43 0.00 19.45 1.77
CA ASN A 43 0.31 19.20 0.35
C ASN A 43 1.52 18.28 0.14
N ASP A 44 2.52 18.31 1.03
CA ASP A 44 3.70 17.44 0.98
C ASP A 44 3.38 15.97 1.31
N LEU A 45 2.19 15.69 1.86
CA LEU A 45 1.72 14.36 2.20
C LEU A 45 0.73 13.79 1.18
N LYS A 46 0.26 14.57 0.19
CA LYS A 46 -0.71 14.10 -0.80
C LYS A 46 -0.15 13.02 -1.74
N THR A 47 1.16 12.97 -1.90
CA THR A 47 1.85 11.95 -2.71
C THR A 47 3.12 11.52 -1.99
N VAL A 48 3.33 10.21 -1.87
CA VAL A 48 4.57 9.65 -1.33
C VAL A 48 5.33 8.99 -2.47
N LYS A 49 6.45 9.59 -2.87
CA LYS A 49 7.27 9.08 -3.97
C LYS A 49 7.82 7.69 -3.65
N ASP A 50 7.93 6.85 -4.67
CA ASP A 50 8.57 5.53 -4.62
C ASP A 50 7.98 4.57 -3.58
N VAL A 51 6.68 4.71 -3.30
CA VAL A 51 5.90 3.78 -2.48
C VAL A 51 4.73 3.26 -3.30
N TYR A 52 4.56 1.95 -3.33
CA TYR A 52 3.44 1.30 -4.00
C TYR A 52 2.43 0.81 -2.98
N ILE A 53 1.15 0.87 -3.34
CA ILE A 53 0.05 0.34 -2.53
C ILE A 53 -0.86 -0.52 -3.39
N PHE A 54 -1.24 -1.67 -2.84
CA PHE A 54 -2.39 -2.46 -3.25
C PHE A 54 -3.47 -2.28 -2.20
N GLN A 55 -4.66 -1.85 -2.61
CA GLN A 55 -5.82 -1.83 -1.74
C GLN A 55 -6.91 -2.71 -2.34
N GLY A 56 -7.33 -3.72 -1.59
CA GLY A 56 -8.43 -4.60 -1.97
C GLY A 56 -9.78 -3.97 -1.65
N ASN A 57 -10.81 -4.27 -2.44
CA ASN A 57 -12.19 -3.95 -2.08
C ASN A 57 -12.54 -4.63 -0.75
N SER A 58 -12.95 -3.83 0.23
CA SER A 58 -13.41 -4.31 1.52
C SER A 58 -14.89 -4.68 1.45
N VAL A 59 -15.15 -5.97 1.31
CA VAL A 59 -16.51 -6.55 1.24
C VAL A 59 -16.75 -7.47 2.44
N PRO A 60 -18.00 -7.85 2.73
CA PRO A 60 -18.30 -8.90 3.70
C PRO A 60 -17.60 -10.23 3.39
N ASP A 61 -17.46 -11.06 4.42
CA ASP A 61 -16.81 -12.37 4.30
C ASP A 61 -17.57 -13.27 3.31
N GLY A 62 -16.83 -13.98 2.47
CA GLY A 62 -17.38 -14.86 1.44
C GLY A 62 -17.83 -14.17 0.15
N GLU A 63 -17.80 -12.84 0.08
CA GLU A 63 -18.16 -12.12 -1.14
C GLU A 63 -17.08 -12.19 -2.23
N LYS A 64 -17.50 -12.42 -3.48
CA LYS A 64 -16.61 -12.75 -4.61
C LYS A 64 -15.61 -11.66 -4.97
N ASN A 65 -15.92 -10.41 -4.67
CA ASN A 65 -15.09 -9.27 -5.04
C ASN A 65 -14.11 -8.85 -3.94
N GLY A 66 -14.03 -9.61 -2.84
CA GLY A 66 -13.12 -9.32 -1.74
C GLY A 66 -11.68 -9.48 -2.15
N GLY A 67 -10.87 -8.49 -1.77
CA GLY A 67 -9.44 -8.50 -2.07
C GLY A 67 -9.10 -8.18 -3.52
N THR A 68 -10.08 -8.00 -4.42
CA THR A 68 -9.84 -7.46 -5.76
C THR A 68 -9.19 -6.09 -5.61
N GLY A 69 -8.02 -5.92 -6.23
CA GLY A 69 -7.24 -4.70 -6.13
C GLY A 69 -6.22 -4.56 -7.25
N LYS A 70 -5.60 -3.38 -7.30
CA LYS A 70 -4.52 -3.06 -8.24
C LYS A 70 -3.43 -2.29 -7.51
N TRP A 71 -2.18 -2.70 -7.76
CA TRP A 71 -1.01 -1.95 -7.35
C TRP A 71 -0.95 -0.61 -8.09
N ASP A 72 -0.79 0.49 -7.34
CA ASP A 72 -0.57 1.84 -7.85
C ASP A 72 0.43 2.58 -6.95
N VAL A 73 0.91 3.74 -7.39
CA VAL A 73 1.72 4.63 -6.56
C VAL A 73 0.86 5.21 -5.44
N LEU A 74 1.41 5.25 -4.22
CA LEU A 74 0.71 5.77 -3.04
C LEU A 74 0.46 7.29 -3.17
N LYS A 75 -0.82 7.63 -3.01
CA LYS A 75 -1.37 9.00 -3.03
C LYS A 75 -2.55 9.09 -2.07
N ALA A 76 -2.93 10.30 -1.68
CA ALA A 76 -4.15 10.55 -0.93
C ALA A 76 -5.39 9.98 -1.67
N GLY A 77 -6.42 9.58 -0.93
CA GLY A 77 -7.62 8.96 -1.51
C GLY A 77 -7.72 7.44 -1.37
N ASN A 78 -6.81 6.81 -0.64
CA ASN A 78 -6.87 5.38 -0.28
C ASN A 78 -7.70 5.15 1.02
N GLY A 79 -8.57 6.09 1.38
CA GLY A 79 -9.43 6.05 2.56
C GLY A 79 -10.78 5.35 2.33
N THR A 80 -11.73 5.58 3.25
CA THR A 80 -13.14 5.19 3.06
C THR A 80 -13.70 5.76 1.75
N GLY A 81 -14.51 4.96 1.06
CA GLY A 81 -15.03 5.27 -0.27
C GLY A 81 -14.12 4.90 -1.45
N PHE A 82 -12.87 4.45 -1.21
CA PHE A 82 -12.02 3.88 -2.25
C PHE A 82 -12.68 2.66 -2.89
N LYS A 83 -12.53 2.52 -4.22
CA LYS A 83 -13.04 1.38 -4.99
C LYS A 83 -12.06 0.97 -6.08
N THR A 84 -12.13 -0.29 -6.50
CA THR A 84 -11.34 -0.79 -7.63
C THR A 84 -12.07 -1.90 -8.36
N ASP A 85 -11.87 -2.00 -9.67
CA ASP A 85 -12.34 -3.12 -10.50
C ASP A 85 -11.21 -4.12 -10.83
N GLY A 86 -10.04 -3.96 -10.20
CA GLY A 86 -8.82 -4.73 -10.47
C GLY A 86 -7.99 -4.21 -11.66
N LYS A 87 -8.50 -3.24 -12.43
CA LYS A 87 -7.81 -2.58 -13.56
C LYS A 87 -7.62 -1.09 -13.32
N THR A 88 -8.56 -0.46 -12.62
CA THR A 88 -8.62 0.98 -12.34
C THR A 88 -8.96 1.18 -10.87
N ASN A 89 -8.18 2.03 -10.21
CA ASN A 89 -8.45 2.47 -8.84
C ASN A 89 -9.21 3.80 -8.87
N THR A 90 -10.36 3.86 -8.21
CA THR A 90 -11.11 5.08 -7.94
C THR A 90 -10.81 5.53 -6.51
N LEU A 91 -10.01 6.60 -6.41
CA LEU A 91 -9.67 7.22 -5.14
C LEU A 91 -10.88 7.95 -4.55
N SER A 92 -10.94 8.02 -3.23
CA SER A 92 -11.93 8.82 -2.50
C SER A 92 -11.40 10.19 -2.10
N ASP A 93 -12.23 10.97 -1.42
CA ASP A 93 -11.87 12.21 -0.75
C ASP A 93 -11.20 11.96 0.62
N ARG A 94 -10.84 10.71 0.94
CA ARG A 94 -10.34 10.31 2.28
C ARG A 94 -8.98 9.66 2.24
N PHE A 95 -8.27 9.72 3.38
CA PHE A 95 -7.00 9.05 3.60
C PHE A 95 -6.96 8.35 4.96
N GLY A 96 -6.09 7.37 5.09
CA GLY A 96 -5.73 6.73 6.35
C GLY A 96 -4.26 6.90 6.71
N LEU A 97 -3.81 6.13 7.70
CA LEU A 97 -2.44 6.22 8.22
C LEU A 97 -1.38 5.76 7.22
N GLU A 98 -1.76 5.14 6.10
CA GLU A 98 -0.85 4.64 5.06
C GLU A 98 0.14 5.72 4.59
N ILE A 99 -0.29 6.98 4.53
CA ILE A 99 0.50 8.11 4.06
C ILE A 99 1.67 8.40 5.01
N THR A 100 1.37 8.66 6.28
CA THR A 100 2.38 8.99 7.29
C THR A 100 3.22 7.78 7.66
N PHE A 101 2.63 6.58 7.65
CA PHE A 101 3.34 5.33 7.82
C PHE A 101 4.40 5.14 6.72
N ALA A 102 4.01 5.28 5.45
CA ALA A 102 4.93 5.16 4.32
C ALA A 102 6.08 6.18 4.39
N LYS A 103 5.77 7.44 4.71
CA LYS A 103 6.79 8.49 4.91
C LYS A 103 7.79 8.08 5.97
N ARG A 104 7.30 7.61 7.13
CA ARG A 104 8.18 7.17 8.22
C ARG A 104 9.01 5.94 7.85
N MET A 105 8.44 4.99 7.10
CA MET A 105 9.19 3.81 6.65
C MET A 105 10.29 4.16 5.65
N LYS A 106 10.07 5.15 4.77
CA LYS A 106 11.11 5.66 3.87
C LYS A 106 12.26 6.33 4.61
N GLU A 107 11.99 7.03 5.71
CA GLU A 107 13.03 7.62 6.57
C GLU A 107 13.86 6.55 7.28
N LEU A 108 13.21 5.48 7.77
CA LEU A 108 13.88 4.39 8.49
C LEU A 108 14.63 3.43 7.55
N PHE A 109 14.14 3.26 6.32
CA PHE A 109 14.70 2.34 5.32
C PHE A 109 14.95 3.06 3.99
N PRO A 110 15.88 4.03 3.94
CA PRO A 110 16.05 4.90 2.76
C PRO A 110 16.48 4.16 1.50
N ASN A 111 17.16 3.02 1.64
CA ASN A 111 17.67 2.20 0.53
C ASN A 111 16.68 1.12 0.07
N ASP A 112 15.60 0.90 0.82
CA ASP A 112 14.63 -0.13 0.50
C ASP A 112 13.42 0.47 -0.22
N LYS A 113 12.84 -0.29 -1.14
CA LYS A 113 11.51 0.02 -1.68
C LYS A 113 10.46 -0.36 -0.65
N ILE A 114 9.40 0.44 -0.58
CA ILE A 114 8.28 0.19 0.32
C ILE A 114 7.05 -0.18 -0.52
N ALA A 115 6.38 -1.24 -0.12
CA ALA A 115 5.12 -1.69 -0.69
C ALA A 115 4.10 -1.93 0.43
N LEU A 116 2.86 -1.50 0.21
CA LEU A 116 1.77 -1.64 1.17
C LEU A 116 0.69 -2.55 0.58
N ILE A 117 0.17 -3.47 1.38
CA ILE A 117 -1.05 -4.22 1.09
C ILE A 117 -2.07 -3.78 2.13
N LYS A 118 -3.11 -3.09 1.69
CA LYS A 118 -4.18 -2.57 2.55
C LYS A 118 -5.46 -3.35 2.36
N TYR A 119 -5.97 -3.90 3.46
CA TYR A 119 -7.28 -4.51 3.52
C TYR A 119 -7.90 -4.23 4.89
N ALA A 120 -8.75 -3.20 4.94
CA ALA A 120 -9.43 -2.80 6.15
C ALA A 120 -10.90 -2.58 5.85
N ARG A 121 -11.77 -3.09 6.73
CA ARG A 121 -13.21 -3.05 6.54
C ARG A 121 -13.85 -2.38 7.73
N GLU A 122 -14.68 -1.39 7.46
CA GLU A 122 -15.30 -0.57 8.50
C GLU A 122 -16.34 -1.36 9.30
N GLY A 123 -16.53 -0.99 10.56
CA GLY A 123 -17.55 -1.59 11.43
C GLY A 123 -17.33 -3.07 11.77
N THR A 124 -16.18 -3.63 11.44
CA THR A 124 -15.81 -5.00 11.81
C THR A 124 -15.37 -5.09 13.26
N SER A 125 -15.66 -6.23 13.86
CA SER A 125 -15.17 -6.68 15.16
C SER A 125 -14.11 -7.77 14.95
N ILE A 126 -13.24 -7.97 15.95
CA ILE A 126 -12.32 -9.11 15.95
C ILE A 126 -13.06 -10.43 16.24
N ASP A 127 -14.11 -10.37 17.06
CA ASP A 127 -14.99 -11.49 17.36
C ASP A 127 -16.12 -11.53 16.32
N SER A 128 -16.23 -12.66 15.61
CA SER A 128 -17.24 -12.89 14.58
C SER A 128 -18.67 -12.99 15.14
N LEU A 129 -18.82 -13.19 16.45
CA LEU A 129 -20.11 -13.19 17.13
C LEU A 129 -20.51 -11.79 17.63
N ALA A 130 -19.56 -10.85 17.73
CA ALA A 130 -19.80 -9.47 18.12
C ALA A 130 -20.14 -8.55 16.94
N THR A 131 -20.54 -9.14 15.82
CA THR A 131 -20.77 -8.45 14.56
C THR A 131 -22.02 -7.59 14.65
N GLY A 132 -21.86 -6.27 14.54
CA GLY A 132 -22.98 -5.39 14.21
C GLY A 132 -23.44 -5.61 12.76
N SER A 133 -24.29 -4.74 12.22
CA SER A 133 -24.71 -4.78 10.81
C SER A 133 -23.57 -4.70 9.79
N PHE A 134 -22.35 -4.40 10.25
CA PHE A 134 -21.13 -4.25 9.46
C PHE A 134 -20.02 -5.20 9.92
N GLY A 135 -20.31 -6.23 10.72
CA GLY A 135 -19.29 -7.21 11.09
C GLY A 135 -18.90 -8.15 9.94
N CYS A 136 -17.82 -8.91 10.19
CA CYS A 136 -17.36 -10.02 9.36
C CYS A 136 -17.93 -11.33 9.88
#